data_AF-A0A953AFE8-F1
#
_entry.id   AF-A0A953AFE8-F1
#
_cell.length_a   1.000
_cell.length_b   1.000
_cell.length_c   1.000
_cell.angle_alpha   90.00
_cell.angle_beta   90.00
_cell.angle_gamma   90.00
#
_symmetry.space_group_name_H-M   'P 1'
#
loop_
_entity.id
_entity.type
_entity.pdbx_description
1 polymer ?
#
loop_
_entity_poly.entity_id
_entity_poly.type
_entity_poly.pdbx_seq_one_letter_code
_entity_poly.pdbx_strand_id
1 'polypeptide(L)'
;MPRIPLLSGTRLVIAAAPDDAVVLRPPPPHARVADVSAAVRDALRFPLDGPPLEALARGARRATIVVEPPALPIPGVAADPRQLAIGAVVDELERLGLPTGYQTIVATAGLARKPSQRELTALVTPELARRFHGRVVVHDVEDPELRALDDGAQPPLRVNPALVDTDLVLVVTAAETVLHGGPATLLAAGGPEALRAAGASSLLETGGSEGWRLALELERSLARRVPLLGVSLVLGHPLVSGL
;
A
#
# COMPACT_ATOMS: atom_id res chain seq x y z
N MET A 1 33.70 -22.21 7.25
CA MET A 1 33.14 -20.90 6.88
C MET A 1 31.81 -21.07 6.14
N PRO A 2 30.67 -20.73 6.78
CA PRO A 2 29.37 -20.72 6.13
C PRO A 2 29.35 -19.79 4.91
N ARG A 3 28.70 -20.21 3.82
CA ARG A 3 28.51 -19.39 2.61
C ARG A 3 27.10 -18.83 2.61
N ILE A 4 26.96 -17.51 2.74
CA ILE A 4 25.67 -16.83 2.85
C ILE A 4 25.37 -16.09 1.55
N PRO A 5 24.25 -16.41 0.86
CA PRO A 5 23.82 -15.66 -0.30
C PRO A 5 23.20 -14.32 0.14
N LEU A 6 23.66 -13.23 -0.49
CA LEU A 6 23.17 -11.87 -0.25
C LEU A 6 22.72 -11.24 -1.56
N LEU A 7 21.58 -10.55 -1.54
CA LEU A 7 21.13 -9.73 -2.65
C LEU A 7 21.96 -8.43 -2.68
N SER A 8 22.60 -8.15 -3.81
CA SER A 8 23.43 -6.96 -4.01
C SER A 8 23.16 -6.36 -5.39
N GLY A 9 22.31 -5.32 -5.43
CA GLY A 9 21.82 -4.77 -6.69
C GLY A 9 21.07 -5.83 -7.49
N THR A 10 21.53 -6.11 -8.71
CA THR A 10 20.96 -7.13 -9.60
C THR A 10 21.65 -8.50 -9.49
N ARG A 11 22.55 -8.69 -8.52
CA ARG A 11 23.38 -9.90 -8.39
C ARG A 11 23.19 -10.57 -7.04
N LEU A 12 23.47 -11.87 -7.02
CA LEU A 12 23.67 -12.63 -5.80
C LEU A 12 25.17 -12.64 -5.48
N VAL A 13 25.53 -12.18 -4.28
CA VAL A 13 26.91 -12.26 -3.77
C VAL A 13 26.95 -13.35 -2.70
N ILE A 14 27.96 -14.23 -2.77
CA ILE A 14 28.17 -15.25 -1.75
C ILE A 14 29.21 -14.75 -0.76
N ALA A 15 28.78 -14.36 0.43
CA ALA A 15 29.67 -13.95 1.51
C ALA A 15 30.16 -15.17 2.29
N ALA A 16 31.47 -15.25 2.56
CA ALA A 16 32.02 -16.22 3.50
C ALA A 16 31.97 -15.62 4.91
N ALA A 17 31.20 -16.24 5.79
CA ALA A 17 31.13 -15.85 7.19
C ALA A 17 32.19 -16.59 8.02
N PRO A 18 32.75 -15.96 9.07
CA PRO A 18 33.46 -16.66 10.14
C PRO A 18 32.60 -17.79 10.73
N ASP A 19 33.26 -18.80 11.31
CA ASP A 19 32.54 -19.95 11.88
C ASP A 19 31.75 -19.60 13.16
N ASP A 20 32.11 -18.51 13.84
CA ASP A 20 31.44 -17.95 15.01
C ASP A 20 30.41 -16.86 14.69
N ALA A 21 30.15 -16.59 13.40
CA ALA A 21 29.21 -15.55 13.00
C ALA A 21 27.75 -15.91 13.32
N VAL A 22 27.00 -14.94 13.84
CA VAL A 22 25.54 -15.05 14.04
C VAL A 22 24.83 -14.59 12.77
N VAL A 23 24.07 -15.49 12.14
CA VAL A 23 23.28 -15.19 10.93
C VAL A 23 21.81 -15.07 11.31
N LEU A 24 21.27 -13.85 11.24
CA LEU A 24 19.85 -13.60 11.41
C LEU A 24 19.12 -13.88 10.09
N ARG A 25 18.04 -14.68 10.16
CA ARG A 25 17.20 -15.01 9.00
C ARG A 25 15.74 -14.75 9.33
N PRO A 26 14.95 -14.27 8.36
CA PRO A 26 13.51 -14.20 8.55
C PRO A 26 12.90 -15.61 8.74
N PRO A 27 11.77 -15.72 9.43
CA PRO A 27 11.02 -16.97 9.54
C PRO A 27 10.69 -17.56 8.17
N PRO A 28 10.61 -18.89 8.01
CA PRO A 28 10.26 -19.48 6.72
C PRO A 28 8.89 -18.96 6.22
N PRO A 29 8.73 -18.74 4.90
CA PRO A 29 7.49 -18.21 4.38
C PRO A 29 6.34 -19.22 4.53
N HIS A 30 5.12 -18.70 4.67
CA HIS A 30 3.91 -19.51 4.68
C HIS A 30 3.57 -20.10 3.30
N ALA A 31 2.57 -20.98 3.27
CA ALA A 31 2.01 -21.50 2.03
C ALA A 31 1.54 -20.34 1.14
N ARG A 32 1.81 -20.47 -0.17
CA ARG A 32 1.47 -19.43 -1.15
C ARG A 32 -0.02 -19.39 -1.40
N VAL A 33 -0.53 -18.18 -1.57
CA VAL A 33 -1.86 -17.96 -2.15
C VAL A 33 -1.82 -18.40 -3.62
N ALA A 34 -2.71 -19.33 -3.99
CA ALA A 34 -2.76 -19.86 -5.35
C ALA A 34 -3.38 -18.86 -6.35
N ASP A 35 -4.41 -18.15 -5.93
CA ASP A 35 -5.11 -17.13 -6.72
C ASP A 35 -5.25 -15.86 -5.87
N VAL A 36 -4.43 -14.85 -6.18
CA VAL A 36 -4.42 -13.56 -5.48
C VAL A 36 -5.77 -12.87 -5.61
N SER A 37 -6.38 -12.89 -6.79
CA SER A 37 -7.65 -12.20 -7.03
C SER A 37 -8.81 -12.86 -6.27
N ALA A 38 -8.82 -14.19 -6.15
CA ALA A 38 -9.79 -14.88 -5.31
C ALA A 38 -9.59 -14.55 -3.82
N ALA A 39 -8.35 -14.57 -3.33
CA ALA A 39 -8.06 -14.26 -1.93
C ALA A 39 -8.43 -12.81 -1.57
N VAL A 40 -8.23 -11.86 -2.48
CA VAL A 40 -8.63 -10.46 -2.26
C VAL A 40 -10.16 -10.33 -2.21
N ARG A 41 -10.90 -11.01 -3.08
CA ARG A 41 -12.38 -11.03 -3.02
C ARG A 41 -12.89 -11.58 -1.70
N ASP A 42 -12.29 -12.67 -1.21
CA ASP A 42 -12.65 -13.25 0.08
C ASP A 42 -12.32 -12.30 1.25
N ALA A 43 -11.16 -11.63 1.22
CA ALA A 43 -10.78 -10.66 2.25
C ALA A 43 -11.73 -9.44 2.30
N LEU A 44 -12.20 -8.96 1.15
CA LEU A 44 -13.18 -7.87 1.06
C LEU A 44 -14.57 -8.29 1.55
N ARG A 45 -14.90 -9.58 1.42
CA ARG A 45 -16.17 -10.17 1.89
C ARG A 45 -16.14 -10.51 3.37
N PHE A 46 -14.99 -10.91 3.90
CA PHE A 46 -14.80 -11.34 5.27
C PHE A 46 -13.60 -10.59 5.89
N PRO A 47 -13.74 -9.27 6.13
CA PRO A 47 -12.64 -8.48 6.67
C PRO A 47 -12.31 -8.93 8.10
N LEU A 48 -11.05 -8.73 8.50
CA LEU A 48 -10.58 -9.06 9.85
C LEU A 48 -11.27 -8.20 10.92
N ASP A 49 -11.64 -6.97 10.56
CA ASP A 49 -12.40 -6.05 11.41
C ASP A 49 -13.32 -5.18 10.54
N GLY A 50 -14.42 -4.73 11.12
CA GLY A 50 -15.39 -3.86 10.47
C GLY A 50 -16.35 -4.55 9.48
N PRO A 51 -17.18 -3.76 8.77
CA PRO A 51 -18.17 -4.28 7.82
C PRO A 51 -17.53 -4.75 6.50
N PRO A 52 -18.14 -5.72 5.80
CA PRO A 52 -17.67 -6.13 4.47
C PRO A 52 -17.84 -5.02 3.44
N LEU A 53 -17.08 -5.10 2.34
CA LEU A 53 -17.10 -4.11 1.26
C LEU A 53 -18.51 -3.82 0.73
N GLU A 54 -19.34 -4.85 0.56
CA GLU A 54 -20.73 -4.70 0.07
C GLU A 54 -21.59 -3.82 0.99
N ALA A 55 -21.36 -3.89 2.31
CA ALA A 55 -22.06 -3.04 3.25
C ALA A 55 -21.54 -1.59 3.18
N LEU A 56 -20.23 -1.40 3.06
CA LEU A 56 -19.59 -0.08 2.97
C LEU A 56 -19.91 0.63 1.65
N ALA A 57 -20.03 -0.10 0.54
CA ALA A 57 -20.32 0.45 -0.78
C ALA A 57 -21.81 0.85 -0.96
N ARG A 58 -22.68 0.54 0.01
CA ARG A 58 -24.11 0.83 -0.11
C ARG A 58 -24.36 2.33 -0.22
N GLY A 59 -24.81 2.78 -1.40
CA GLY A 59 -25.11 4.18 -1.68
C GLY A 59 -23.89 5.01 -2.06
N ALA A 60 -22.69 4.42 -2.09
CA ALA A 60 -21.49 5.06 -2.62
C ALA A 60 -21.66 5.33 -4.12
N ARG A 61 -21.17 6.48 -4.58
CA ARG A 61 -21.17 6.87 -5.99
C ARG A 61 -19.76 7.00 -6.54
N ARG A 62 -18.76 7.17 -5.67
CA ARG A 62 -17.34 7.25 -6.00
C ARG A 62 -16.51 6.46 -5.01
N ALA A 63 -15.42 5.88 -5.49
CA ALA A 63 -14.46 5.17 -4.65
C ALA A 63 -13.03 5.59 -4.98
N THR A 64 -12.19 5.65 -3.96
CA THR A 64 -10.76 5.94 -4.08
C THR A 64 -9.96 4.72 -3.66
N ILE A 65 -9.04 4.27 -4.51
CA ILE A 65 -8.14 3.15 -4.27
C ILE A 65 -6.73 3.72 -4.03
N VAL A 66 -6.25 3.65 -2.81
CA VAL A 66 -4.93 4.16 -2.42
C VAL A 66 -3.91 3.02 -2.48
N VAL A 67 -2.81 3.25 -3.17
CA VAL A 67 -1.79 2.22 -3.42
C VAL A 67 -0.38 2.74 -3.17
N GLU A 68 0.48 1.84 -2.72
CA GLU A 68 1.92 2.06 -2.62
C GLU A 68 2.55 2.40 -3.98
N PRO A 69 3.71 3.08 -4.02
CA PRO A 69 4.34 3.45 -5.27
C PRO A 69 4.91 2.22 -6.00
N PRO A 70 5.17 2.33 -7.32
CA PRO A 70 5.74 1.23 -8.12
C PRO A 70 7.13 0.78 -7.66
N ALA A 71 7.83 1.61 -6.87
CA ALA A 71 9.17 1.30 -6.34
C ALA A 71 9.15 0.25 -5.21
N LEU A 72 7.98 -0.05 -4.66
CA LEU A 72 7.76 -1.15 -3.71
C LEU A 72 7.14 -2.35 -4.45
N PRO A 73 7.21 -3.59 -3.93
CA PRO A 73 8.05 -4.01 -2.80
C PRO A 73 9.54 -3.99 -3.16
N ILE A 74 10.40 -4.12 -2.14
CA ILE A 74 11.86 -4.20 -2.31
C ILE A 74 12.33 -5.60 -1.88
N PRO A 75 13.04 -6.36 -2.74
CA PRO A 75 13.35 -6.04 -4.14
C PRO A 75 12.09 -6.07 -5.02
N GLY A 76 12.11 -5.30 -6.10
CA GLY A 76 11.06 -5.35 -7.10
C GLY A 76 10.96 -6.74 -7.74
N VAL A 77 9.75 -7.12 -8.17
CA VAL A 77 9.46 -8.41 -8.78
C VAL A 77 8.84 -8.22 -10.16
N ALA A 78 9.14 -9.11 -11.10
CA ALA A 78 8.59 -9.04 -12.46
C ALA A 78 7.07 -9.28 -12.48
N ALA A 79 6.59 -10.17 -11.61
CA ALA A 79 5.18 -10.45 -11.41
C ALA A 79 4.75 -9.90 -10.05
N ASP A 80 4.39 -8.62 -10.02
CA ASP A 80 3.92 -7.96 -8.81
C ASP A 80 2.48 -8.40 -8.47
N PRO A 81 2.24 -9.09 -7.35
CA PRO A 81 0.91 -9.55 -6.98
C PRO A 81 -0.07 -8.39 -6.73
N ARG A 82 0.40 -7.16 -6.48
CA ARG A 82 -0.48 -5.99 -6.37
C ARG A 82 -1.24 -5.72 -7.65
N GLN A 83 -0.71 -6.07 -8.83
CA GLN A 83 -1.44 -5.90 -10.10
C GLN A 83 -2.76 -6.69 -10.09
N LEU A 84 -2.71 -7.93 -9.58
CA LEU A 84 -3.88 -8.81 -9.46
C LEU A 84 -4.80 -8.36 -8.33
N ALA A 85 -4.25 -7.84 -7.24
CA ALA A 85 -5.03 -7.34 -6.12
C ALA A 85 -5.80 -6.06 -6.46
N ILE A 86 -5.14 -5.09 -7.10
CA ILE A 86 -5.76 -3.86 -7.57
C ILE A 86 -6.85 -4.19 -8.59
N GLY A 87 -6.59 -5.12 -9.51
CA GLY A 87 -7.62 -5.60 -10.45
C GLY A 87 -8.83 -6.22 -9.76
N ALA A 88 -8.62 -7.08 -8.77
CA ALA A 88 -9.71 -7.70 -8.01
C ALA A 88 -10.53 -6.66 -7.23
N VAL A 89 -9.88 -5.63 -6.68
CA VAL A 89 -10.58 -4.51 -6.03
C VAL A 89 -11.43 -3.72 -7.02
N VAL A 90 -10.87 -3.38 -8.19
CA VAL A 90 -11.62 -2.71 -9.26
C VAL A 90 -12.84 -3.54 -9.67
N ASP A 91 -12.67 -4.85 -9.86
CA ASP A 91 -13.74 -5.77 -10.25
C ASP A 91 -14.87 -5.85 -9.21
N GLU A 92 -14.52 -5.91 -7.92
CA GLU A 92 -15.54 -5.91 -6.86
C GLU A 92 -16.28 -4.57 -6.76
N LEU A 93 -15.59 -3.44 -6.96
CA LEU A 93 -16.26 -2.14 -7.04
C LEU A 93 -17.22 -2.07 -8.24
N GLU A 94 -16.81 -2.54 -9.42
CA GLU A 94 -17.69 -2.58 -10.60
C GLU A 94 -18.92 -3.48 -10.36
N ARG A 95 -18.72 -4.66 -9.76
CA ARG A 95 -19.80 -5.58 -9.38
C ARG A 95 -20.81 -4.93 -8.42
N LEU A 96 -20.34 -4.03 -7.56
CA LEU A 96 -21.14 -3.27 -6.60
C LEU A 96 -21.75 -1.99 -7.19
N GLY A 97 -21.61 -1.75 -8.50
CA GLY A 97 -22.24 -0.63 -9.20
C GLY A 97 -21.40 0.64 -9.25
N LEU A 98 -20.11 0.55 -8.94
CA LEU A 98 -19.13 1.65 -9.09
C LEU A 98 -18.27 1.40 -10.32
N PRO A 99 -18.71 1.75 -11.55
CA PRO A 99 -17.92 1.51 -12.75
C PRO A 99 -16.62 2.33 -12.72
N THR A 100 -15.59 1.89 -13.45
CA THR A 100 -14.24 2.49 -13.40
C THR A 100 -14.20 4.01 -13.53
N GLY A 101 -15.12 4.63 -14.30
CA GLY A 101 -15.22 6.09 -14.46
C GLY A 101 -15.51 6.87 -13.16
N TYR A 102 -15.99 6.22 -12.10
CA TYR A 102 -16.19 6.80 -10.76
C TYR A 102 -15.14 6.36 -9.74
N GLN A 103 -14.09 5.70 -10.20
CA GLN A 103 -12.98 5.25 -9.36
C GLN A 103 -11.77 6.17 -9.55
N THR A 104 -11.04 6.42 -8.46
CA THR A 104 -9.76 7.13 -8.49
C THR A 104 -8.67 6.28 -7.86
N ILE A 105 -7.62 5.94 -8.60
CA ILE A 105 -6.42 5.30 -8.05
C ILE A 105 -5.43 6.40 -7.63
N VAL A 106 -4.98 6.39 -6.39
CA VAL A 106 -3.99 7.33 -5.85
C VAL A 106 -2.72 6.57 -5.49
N ALA A 107 -1.63 6.82 -6.22
CA ALA A 107 -0.31 6.29 -5.91
C ALA A 107 0.43 7.23 -4.94
N THR A 108 0.89 6.70 -3.81
CA THR A 108 1.39 7.50 -2.69
C THR A 108 2.88 7.29 -2.44
N ALA A 109 3.72 8.23 -2.87
CA ALA A 109 5.18 8.14 -2.70
C ALA A 109 5.70 8.82 -1.42
N GLY A 110 4.83 9.48 -0.63
CA GLY A 110 5.25 10.30 0.50
C GLY A 110 6.30 11.34 0.07
N LEU A 111 7.39 11.46 0.83
CA LEU A 111 8.50 12.37 0.55
C LEU A 111 9.43 11.90 -0.59
N ALA A 112 9.21 10.72 -1.16
CA ALA A 112 10.02 10.23 -2.27
C ALA A 112 9.65 10.94 -3.59
N ARG A 113 10.49 10.75 -4.62
CA ARG A 113 10.18 11.27 -5.96
C ARG A 113 8.84 10.74 -6.46
N LYS A 114 8.10 11.60 -7.17
CA LYS A 114 6.88 11.19 -7.86
C LYS A 114 7.21 10.16 -8.95
N PRO A 115 6.52 9.00 -8.99
CA PRO A 115 6.62 8.10 -10.13
C PRO A 115 6.13 8.79 -11.41
N SER A 116 6.82 8.52 -12.51
CA SER A 116 6.39 8.88 -13.85
C SER A 116 5.16 8.08 -14.26
N GLN A 117 4.41 8.58 -15.25
CA GLN A 117 3.27 7.85 -15.83
C GLN A 117 3.66 6.45 -16.32
N ARG A 118 4.88 6.29 -16.86
CA ARG A 118 5.40 4.99 -17.31
C ARG A 118 5.65 4.03 -16.15
N GLU A 119 6.07 4.53 -14.98
CA GLU A 119 6.26 3.69 -13.80
C GLU A 119 4.91 3.24 -13.23
N LEU A 120 3.88 4.09 -13.30
CA LEU A 120 2.54 3.75 -12.80
C LEU A 120 1.86 2.60 -13.56
N THR A 121 2.14 2.43 -14.86
CA THR A 121 1.56 1.32 -15.62
C THR A 121 2.01 -0.04 -15.10
N ALA A 122 3.11 -0.10 -14.32
CA ALA A 122 3.56 -1.34 -13.68
C ALA A 122 2.72 -1.73 -12.45
N LEU A 123 1.86 -0.84 -11.92
CA LEU A 123 0.99 -1.15 -10.77
C LEU A 123 -0.23 -1.98 -11.16
N VAL A 124 -0.56 -2.06 -12.45
CA VAL A 124 -1.76 -2.74 -12.94
C VAL A 124 -1.41 -3.68 -14.08
N THR A 125 -2.27 -4.66 -14.33
CA THR A 125 -2.11 -5.50 -15.52
C THR A 125 -2.36 -4.68 -16.80
N PRO A 126 -1.77 -5.06 -17.94
CA PRO A 126 -2.06 -4.42 -19.22
C PRO A 126 -3.56 -4.43 -19.56
N GLU A 127 -4.28 -5.48 -19.17
CA GLU A 127 -5.73 -5.64 -19.38
C GLU A 127 -6.50 -4.58 -18.58
N LEU A 128 -6.17 -4.42 -17.30
CA LEU A 128 -6.79 -3.40 -16.45
C LEU A 128 -6.48 -2.00 -16.97
N ALA A 129 -5.23 -1.73 -17.35
CA ALA A 129 -4.82 -0.44 -17.90
C ALA A 129 -5.63 -0.04 -19.15
N ARG A 130 -6.03 -0.99 -20.00
CA ARG A 130 -6.83 -0.73 -21.20
C ARG A 130 -8.30 -0.42 -20.91
N ARG A 131 -8.89 -1.05 -19.88
CA ARG A 131 -10.33 -0.92 -19.57
C ARG A 131 -10.65 0.06 -18.44
N PHE A 132 -9.64 0.53 -17.71
CA PHE A 132 -9.85 1.46 -16.60
C PHE A 132 -10.08 2.88 -17.14
N HIS A 133 -11.27 3.42 -16.94
CA HIS A 133 -11.66 4.77 -17.40
C HIS A 133 -11.69 5.81 -16.27
N GLY A 134 -11.26 5.42 -15.07
CA GLY A 134 -11.19 6.30 -13.91
C GLY A 134 -9.98 7.23 -13.92
N ARG A 135 -9.78 7.92 -12.81
CA ARG A 135 -8.62 8.80 -12.62
C ARG A 135 -7.46 8.02 -12.01
N VAL A 136 -6.24 8.28 -12.48
CA VAL A 136 -5.01 7.84 -11.82
C VAL A 136 -4.23 9.07 -11.41
N VAL A 137 -3.97 9.21 -10.12
CA VAL A 137 -3.33 10.38 -9.50
C VAL A 137 -2.06 9.94 -8.79
N VAL A 138 -1.01 10.71 -8.95
CA VAL A 138 0.18 10.62 -8.10
C VAL A 138 0.05 11.67 -7.02
N HIS A 139 0.10 11.26 -5.76
CA HIS A 139 0.04 12.19 -4.65
C HIS A 139 1.21 13.17 -4.68
N ASP A 140 0.92 14.44 -4.40
CA ASP A 140 1.89 15.49 -4.16
C ASP A 140 1.77 15.97 -2.72
N VAL A 141 2.83 15.76 -1.95
CA VAL A 141 2.88 16.18 -0.54
C VAL A 141 2.87 17.71 -0.42
N GLU A 142 3.34 18.45 -1.43
CA GLU A 142 3.38 19.92 -1.38
C GLU A 142 2.15 20.58 -2.01
N ASP A 143 1.11 19.82 -2.36
CA ASP A 143 -0.09 20.35 -2.97
C ASP A 143 -0.78 21.38 -2.04
N PRO A 144 -1.01 22.64 -2.47
CA PRO A 144 -1.69 23.61 -1.62
C PRO A 144 -3.13 23.18 -1.28
N GLU A 145 -3.76 22.32 -2.09
CA GLU A 145 -5.14 21.87 -1.93
C GLU A 145 -5.32 20.73 -0.92
N LEU A 146 -4.25 20.26 -0.25
CA LEU A 146 -4.37 19.22 0.78
C LEU A 146 -5.40 19.59 1.86
N ARG A 147 -6.24 18.63 2.21
CA ARG A 147 -7.38 18.82 3.13
C ARG A 147 -7.02 18.41 4.54
N ALA A 148 -7.26 19.29 5.52
CA ALA A 148 -7.09 18.95 6.93
C ALA A 148 -8.12 17.92 7.39
N LEU A 149 -7.67 16.88 8.09
CA LEU A 149 -8.51 15.85 8.71
C LEU A 149 -8.89 16.19 10.15
N ASP A 150 -8.05 16.94 10.83
CA ASP A 150 -8.27 17.41 12.19
C ASP A 150 -7.49 18.71 12.40
N ASP A 151 -8.16 19.74 12.91
CA ASP A 151 -7.54 21.04 13.18
C ASP A 151 -6.72 21.03 14.49
N GLY A 152 -6.90 20.01 15.34
CA GLY A 152 -6.20 19.88 16.63
C GLY A 152 -4.96 18.99 16.60
N ALA A 153 -4.73 18.23 15.53
CA ALA A 153 -3.59 17.30 15.45
C ALA A 153 -2.25 18.05 15.38
N GLN A 154 -1.23 17.52 16.05
CA GLN A 154 0.13 18.05 16.06
C GLN A 154 1.13 16.93 15.76
N PRO A 155 1.81 16.94 14.59
CA PRO A 155 1.67 17.92 13.49
C PRO A 155 0.31 17.85 12.78
N PRO A 156 -0.07 18.87 11.99
CA PRO A 156 -1.33 18.87 11.24
C PRO A 156 -1.45 17.65 10.33
N LEU A 157 -2.58 16.95 10.41
CA LEU A 157 -2.90 15.83 9.53
C LEU A 157 -3.69 16.34 8.33
N ARG A 158 -3.01 16.49 7.20
CA ARG A 158 -3.63 16.83 5.90
C ARG A 158 -3.50 15.66 4.95
N VAL A 159 -4.48 15.48 4.05
CA VAL A 159 -4.50 14.40 3.05
C VAL A 159 -4.86 14.90 1.66
N ASN A 160 -4.56 14.08 0.65
CA ASN A 160 -5.01 14.33 -0.71
C ASN A 160 -6.55 14.50 -0.77
N PRO A 161 -7.07 15.48 -1.52
CA PRO A 161 -8.52 15.69 -1.67
C PRO A 161 -9.28 14.42 -2.09
N ALA A 162 -8.69 13.55 -2.91
CA ALA A 162 -9.34 12.31 -3.35
C ALA A 162 -9.68 11.34 -2.20
N LEU A 163 -9.07 11.47 -1.02
CA LEU A 163 -9.38 10.65 0.15
C LEU A 163 -10.64 11.15 0.90
N VAL A 164 -11.04 12.40 0.71
CA VAL A 164 -12.22 12.99 1.38
C VAL A 164 -13.34 13.40 0.42
N ASP A 165 -13.02 13.62 -0.85
CA ASP A 165 -13.97 13.93 -1.92
C ASP A 165 -14.47 12.64 -2.61
N THR A 166 -14.74 11.62 -1.80
CA THR A 166 -15.14 10.27 -2.22
C THR A 166 -16.07 9.66 -1.19
N ASP A 167 -16.83 8.63 -1.57
CA ASP A 167 -17.80 7.98 -0.67
C ASP A 167 -17.22 6.71 -0.01
N LEU A 168 -16.09 6.21 -0.53
CA LEU A 168 -15.43 5.00 -0.06
C LEU A 168 -13.93 5.07 -0.36
N VAL A 169 -13.10 4.71 0.61
CA VAL A 169 -11.65 4.56 0.44
C VAL A 169 -11.26 3.10 0.61
N LEU A 170 -10.48 2.58 -0.35
CA LEU A 170 -9.85 1.26 -0.29
C LEU A 170 -8.34 1.41 -0.31
N VAL A 171 -7.64 0.73 0.58
CA VAL A 171 -6.17 0.75 0.65
C VAL A 171 -5.64 -0.62 0.22
N VAL A 172 -4.78 -0.66 -0.80
CA VAL A 172 -4.21 -1.92 -1.33
C VAL A 172 -2.69 -1.87 -1.25
N THR A 173 -2.11 -2.79 -0.49
CA THR A 173 -0.68 -2.75 -0.11
C THR A 173 -0.04 -4.13 -0.15
N ALA A 174 1.28 -4.20 -0.27
CA ALA A 174 2.03 -5.45 -0.20
C ALA A 174 3.43 -5.32 0.44
N ALA A 175 3.93 -4.10 0.64
CA ALA A 175 5.25 -3.88 1.25
C ALA A 175 5.13 -3.56 2.74
N GLU A 176 4.56 -4.50 3.50
CA GLU A 176 4.36 -4.35 4.95
C GLU A 176 5.71 -4.26 5.68
N THR A 177 6.04 -3.06 6.15
CA THR A 177 7.24 -2.77 6.95
C THR A 177 6.89 -1.80 8.07
N VAL A 178 7.84 -1.42 8.91
CA VAL A 178 7.63 -0.33 9.88
C VAL A 178 7.31 1.04 9.24
N LEU A 179 7.62 1.23 7.96
CA LEU A 179 7.50 2.52 7.24
C LEU A 179 6.44 2.50 6.13
N HIS A 180 5.97 1.32 5.73
CA HIS A 180 5.15 1.11 4.53
C HIS A 180 4.08 0.04 4.82
N GLY A 181 3.05 0.01 3.97
CA GLY A 181 1.91 -0.88 4.15
C GLY A 181 0.82 -0.33 5.07
N GLY A 182 -0.39 -0.88 4.91
CA GLY A 182 -1.58 -0.55 5.69
C GLY A 182 -1.78 0.97 5.90
N PRO A 183 -1.96 1.45 7.15
CA PRO A 183 -2.17 2.86 7.46
C PRO A 183 -1.03 3.78 7.00
N ALA A 184 0.20 3.30 6.90
CA ALA A 184 1.34 4.13 6.47
C ALA A 184 1.18 4.59 5.00
N THR A 185 0.45 3.84 4.18
CA THR A 185 0.08 4.25 2.83
C THR A 185 -0.87 5.46 2.82
N LEU A 186 -1.75 5.58 3.81
CA LEU A 186 -2.58 6.79 3.98
C LEU A 186 -1.73 7.97 4.45
N LEU A 187 -0.76 7.74 5.34
CA LEU A 187 0.20 8.77 5.74
C LEU A 187 1.05 9.27 4.57
N ALA A 188 1.45 8.37 3.66
CA ALA A 188 2.13 8.71 2.41
C ALA A 188 1.26 9.49 1.41
N ALA A 189 -0.06 9.56 1.64
CA ALA A 189 -1.01 10.43 0.94
C ALA A 189 -1.24 11.77 1.68
N GLY A 190 -0.41 12.06 2.69
CA GLY A 190 -0.55 13.18 3.60
C GLY A 190 0.43 14.34 3.39
N GLY A 191 0.28 15.37 4.22
CA GLY A 191 1.13 16.56 4.20
C GLY A 191 2.58 16.31 4.67
N PRO A 192 3.51 17.20 4.32
CA PRO A 192 4.93 17.02 4.55
C PRO A 192 5.30 17.13 6.03
N GLU A 193 4.53 17.86 6.85
CA GLU A 193 4.78 18.00 8.28
C GLU A 193 4.64 16.66 9.02
N ALA A 194 3.53 15.96 8.79
CA ALA A 194 3.29 14.64 9.38
C ALA A 194 4.33 13.63 8.90
N LEU A 195 4.66 13.63 7.61
CA LEU A 195 5.67 12.73 7.05
C LEU A 195 7.09 13.02 7.58
N ARG A 196 7.46 14.27 7.83
CA ARG A 196 8.75 14.62 8.44
C ARG A 196 8.82 14.25 9.92
N ALA A 197 7.68 14.30 10.63
CA ALA A 197 7.57 13.84 12.00
C ALA A 197 7.52 12.31 12.13
N ALA A 198 7.20 11.60 11.04
CA ALA A 198 7.06 10.15 10.97
C ALA A 198 8.41 9.40 11.04
N GLY A 199 9.10 9.55 12.18
CA GLY A 199 10.32 8.83 12.49
C GLY A 199 10.06 7.42 13.02
N ALA A 200 11.10 6.60 13.01
CA ALA A 200 11.14 5.33 13.72
C ALA A 200 12.50 5.20 14.42
N SER A 201 12.50 4.86 15.71
CA SER A 201 13.71 4.55 16.47
C SER A 201 14.25 3.15 16.17
N SER A 202 13.38 2.26 15.65
CA SER A 202 13.69 0.89 15.27
C SER A 202 13.01 0.54 13.94
N LEU A 203 13.73 -0.18 13.07
CA LEU A 203 13.16 -0.76 11.85
C LEU A 203 12.51 -2.14 12.10
N LEU A 204 12.50 -2.61 13.34
CA LEU A 204 11.98 -3.91 13.74
C LEU A 204 10.74 -3.80 14.62
N GLU A 205 10.48 -2.62 15.20
CA GLU A 205 9.39 -2.41 16.16
C GLU A 205 8.44 -1.32 15.67
N THR A 206 7.26 -1.73 15.21
CA THR A 206 6.18 -0.81 14.80
C THR A 206 5.58 -0.06 15.99
N GLY A 207 5.43 -0.71 17.14
CA GLY A 207 4.75 -0.16 18.32
C GLY A 207 5.41 1.08 18.93
N GLY A 208 6.70 1.29 18.69
CA GLY A 208 7.45 2.48 19.11
C GLY A 208 7.68 3.50 17.99
N SER A 209 7.14 3.27 16.79
CA SER A 209 7.31 4.18 15.66
C SER A 209 6.31 5.33 15.74
N GLU A 210 6.83 6.56 15.78
CA GLU A 210 6.03 7.77 15.64
C GLU A 210 5.31 7.83 14.29
N GLY A 211 5.96 7.35 13.22
CA GLY A 211 5.32 7.19 11.91
C GLY A 211 4.10 6.28 11.95
N TRP A 212 4.19 5.13 12.62
CA TRP A 212 3.06 4.21 12.74
C TRP A 212 1.92 4.80 13.61
N ARG A 213 2.28 5.51 14.68
CA ARG A 213 1.33 6.23 15.53
C ARG A 213 0.55 7.28 14.74
N LEU A 214 1.24 8.11 13.97
CA LEU A 214 0.63 9.13 13.10
C LEU A 214 -0.21 8.50 11.99
N ALA A 215 0.23 7.39 11.41
CA ALA A 215 -0.52 6.67 10.39
C ALA A 215 -1.87 6.15 10.92
N LEU A 216 -1.88 5.55 12.12
CA LEU A 216 -3.12 5.10 12.78
C LEU A 216 -4.01 6.28 13.22
N GLU A 217 -3.43 7.39 13.66
CA GLU A 217 -4.20 8.60 14.00
C GLU A 217 -4.88 9.20 12.77
N LEU A 218 -4.17 9.24 11.65
CA LEU A 218 -4.69 9.68 10.36
C LEU A 218 -5.79 8.73 9.87
N GLU A 219 -5.57 7.42 9.92
CA GLU A 219 -6.57 6.41 9.56
C GLU A 219 -7.87 6.59 10.36
N ARG A 220 -7.78 6.69 11.69
CA ARG A 220 -8.96 6.93 12.54
C ARG A 220 -9.66 8.25 12.22
N SER A 221 -8.89 9.29 11.89
CA SER A 221 -9.43 10.61 11.55
C SER A 221 -10.12 10.61 10.19
N LEU A 222 -9.59 9.88 9.22
CA LEU A 222 -10.20 9.67 7.93
C LEU A 222 -11.47 8.81 8.04
N ALA A 223 -11.43 7.72 8.81
CA ALA A 223 -12.55 6.81 9.01
C ALA A 223 -13.78 7.46 9.68
N ARG A 224 -13.59 8.58 10.40
CA ARG A 224 -14.71 9.40 10.90
C ARG A 224 -15.46 10.17 9.81
N ARG A 225 -14.86 10.35 8.63
CA ARG A 225 -15.41 11.13 7.50
C ARG A 225 -15.90 10.27 6.36
N VAL A 226 -15.14 9.23 6.02
CA VAL A 226 -15.42 8.36 4.86
C VAL A 226 -15.21 6.89 5.26
N PRO A 227 -16.13 5.98 4.88
CA PRO A 227 -15.90 4.54 5.00
C PRO A 227 -14.54 4.12 4.42
N LEU A 228 -13.80 3.29 5.17
CA LEU A 228 -12.45 2.86 4.84
C LEU A 228 -12.35 1.33 4.99
N LEU A 229 -11.68 0.68 4.05
CA LEU A 229 -11.32 -0.74 4.16
C LEU A 229 -9.94 -1.00 3.53
N GLY A 230 -9.13 -1.84 4.16
CA GLY A 230 -7.77 -2.17 3.72
C GLY A 230 -7.61 -3.62 3.29
N VAL A 231 -6.78 -3.86 2.30
CA VAL A 231 -6.28 -5.18 1.89
C VAL A 231 -4.76 -5.13 1.82
N SER A 232 -4.12 -5.93 2.66
CA SER A 232 -2.66 -6.04 2.78
C SER A 232 -2.21 -7.43 2.34
N LEU A 233 -1.34 -7.48 1.34
CA LEU A 233 -0.71 -8.71 0.88
C LEU A 233 0.56 -8.94 1.68
N VAL A 234 0.72 -10.15 2.22
CA VAL A 234 1.97 -10.58 2.86
C VAL A 234 2.82 -11.31 1.83
N LEU A 235 4.01 -10.77 1.55
CA LEU A 235 4.94 -11.34 0.60
C LEU A 235 5.91 -12.30 1.29
N GLY A 236 6.10 -13.48 0.69
CA GLY A 236 7.14 -14.41 1.10
C GLY A 236 8.54 -13.93 0.71
N HIS A 237 9.56 -14.71 1.07
CA HIS A 237 10.93 -14.38 0.69
C HIS A 237 11.10 -14.31 -0.83
N PRO A 238 11.94 -13.39 -1.34
CA PRO A 238 12.30 -13.37 -2.75
C PRO A 238 12.82 -14.75 -3.19
N LEU A 239 12.22 -15.31 -4.24
CA LEU A 239 12.79 -16.47 -4.89
C LEU A 239 13.80 -16.02 -5.92
N VAL A 240 15.05 -16.43 -5.73
CA VAL A 240 16.07 -16.30 -6.77
C VAL A 240 16.07 -17.62 -7.55
N SER A 241 15.33 -17.66 -8.66
CA SER A 241 15.53 -18.70 -9.66
C SER A 241 16.73 -18.30 -10.51
N GLY A 242 17.75 -19.15 -10.57
CA GLY A 242 18.71 -19.05 -11.65
C GLY A 242 17.95 -19.24 -12.97
N LEU A 243 18.16 -18.34 -13.93
CA LEU A 243 17.90 -18.67 -15.32
C LEU A 243 18.83 -19.81 -15.75
#